data_AF-A0ABD1F476-F1
#
_entry.id   AF-A0ABD1F476-F1
#
_cell.length_a   1.000
_cell.length_b   1.000
_cell.length_c   1.000
_cell.angle_alpha   90.00
_cell.angle_beta   90.00
_cell.angle_gamma   90.00
#
_symmetry.space_group_name_H-M   'P 1'
#
loop_
_entity.id
_entity.type
_entity.pdbx_description
1 polymer ?
#
loop_
_entity_poly.entity_id
_entity_poly.type
_entity_poly.pdbx_seq_one_letter_code
_entity_poly.pdbx_strand_id
1 'polypeptide(L)'
;MRALKNVKTISDYFNLKIPVVDKAQCQANNNNKRWKRACPDNWKCNVAKRKRSEGYPYISKRGSMPPKIPKKVDCSKCRFKCSLNFDLVDRETLYRLFWGMNFKRQKDFILKNVKATTPARKSKTAVKPKSQWRKFFLSTK
;
A
#
# COMPACT_ATOMS: atom_id res chain seq x y z
N MET A 1 20.92 13.33 34.46
CA MET A 1 19.87 13.79 33.51
C MET A 1 20.48 14.78 32.54
N ARG A 2 20.20 14.64 31.22
CA ARG A 2 20.64 15.42 30.03
C ARG A 2 21.39 14.48 29.07
N ALA A 3 21.13 14.42 27.77
CA ALA A 3 20.03 14.89 26.95
C ALA A 3 20.02 13.95 25.72
N LEU A 4 18.86 13.41 25.36
CA LEU A 4 18.70 12.71 24.08
C LEU A 4 18.69 13.76 22.96
N LYS A 5 19.88 14.16 22.51
CA LYS A 5 20.06 14.83 21.23
C LYS A 5 20.89 13.90 20.36
N ASN A 6 20.25 13.26 19.40
CA ASN A 6 20.82 13.04 18.08
C ASN A 6 19.70 12.58 17.15
N VAL A 7 18.97 13.58 16.64
CA VAL A 7 18.25 13.50 15.37
C VAL A 7 19.28 13.07 14.32
N LYS A 8 19.00 11.99 13.60
CA LYS A 8 19.82 11.57 12.47
C LYS A 8 18.92 11.56 11.23
N THR A 9 19.22 12.51 10.37
CA THR A 9 18.46 13.10 9.28
C THR A 9 18.21 12.12 8.14
N ILE A 10 17.31 12.48 7.21
CA ILE A 10 16.97 11.67 6.03
C ILE A 10 18.21 11.37 5.17
N SER A 11 19.26 12.21 5.24
CA SER A 11 20.60 11.96 4.66
C SER A 11 21.22 10.62 5.08
N ASP A 12 20.96 10.15 6.30
CA ASP A 12 21.53 8.88 6.81
C ASP A 12 20.82 7.66 6.19
N TYR A 13 19.60 7.84 5.63
CA TYR A 13 18.91 6.82 4.83
C TYR A 13 19.42 6.74 3.38
N PHE A 14 20.07 7.79 2.86
CA PHE A 14 20.60 7.81 1.49
C PHE A 14 21.85 6.91 1.31
N ASN A 15 22.56 6.58 2.38
CA ASN A 15 23.76 5.72 2.34
C ASN A 15 23.51 4.24 2.67
N LEU A 16 22.26 3.86 2.95
CA LEU A 16 21.90 2.45 2.83
C LEU A 16 21.80 2.16 1.33
N LYS A 17 22.90 1.64 0.75
CA LYS A 17 22.82 0.77 -0.43
C LYS A 17 21.77 -0.29 -0.06
N ILE A 18 20.52 -0.04 -0.45
CA ILE A 18 19.47 -1.04 -0.37
C ILE A 18 20.05 -2.15 -1.23
N PRO A 19 20.36 -3.33 -0.66
CA PRO A 19 20.71 -4.45 -1.50
C PRO A 19 19.48 -4.63 -2.38
N VAL A 20 19.63 -4.29 -3.66
CA VAL A 20 18.73 -4.80 -4.68
C VAL A 20 18.90 -6.30 -4.49
N VAL A 21 17.96 -6.90 -3.78
CA VAL A 21 17.96 -8.33 -3.57
C VAL A 21 17.80 -8.84 -4.98
N ASP A 22 18.91 -9.22 -5.59
CA ASP A 22 18.95 -9.87 -6.88
C ASP A 22 18.20 -11.17 -6.67
N LYS A 23 16.88 -11.09 -6.87
CA LYS A 23 15.98 -12.23 -6.76
C LYS A 23 16.50 -13.21 -7.79
N ALA A 24 17.08 -14.31 -7.32
CA ALA A 24 17.55 -15.40 -8.16
C ALA A 24 16.46 -15.71 -9.19
N GLN A 25 16.67 -15.30 -10.43
CA GLN A 25 15.73 -15.58 -11.50
C GLN A 25 15.93 -17.04 -11.90
N CYS A 26 14.85 -17.83 -12.00
CA CYS A 26 14.94 -19.04 -12.81
C CYS A 26 15.18 -18.64 -14.28
N GLN A 27 16.45 -18.63 -14.69
CA GLN A 27 16.80 -18.39 -16.08
C GLN A 27 16.46 -19.66 -16.86
N ALA A 28 15.52 -19.54 -17.79
CA ALA A 28 15.25 -20.62 -18.74
C ALA A 28 16.43 -20.69 -19.72
N ASN A 29 17.37 -21.60 -19.49
CA ASN A 29 18.46 -21.84 -20.43
C ASN A 29 17.89 -22.27 -21.79
N ASN A 30 18.10 -21.43 -22.81
CA ASN A 30 17.56 -21.60 -24.16
C ASN A 30 18.44 -22.52 -25.01
N ASN A 31 18.83 -23.68 -24.47
CA ASN A 31 19.58 -24.68 -25.22
C ASN A 31 18.62 -25.83 -25.52
N ASN A 32 17.91 -25.69 -26.64
CA ASN A 32 17.16 -26.71 -27.37
C ASN A 32 17.05 -28.08 -26.69
N LYS A 33 16.02 -28.28 -25.87
CA LYS A 33 15.48 -29.61 -25.58
C LYS A 33 13.96 -29.53 -25.51
N ARG A 34 13.34 -30.52 -26.15
CA ARG A 34 11.91 -30.76 -26.35
C ARG A 34 11.04 -30.41 -25.14
N TRP A 35 11.55 -30.53 -23.91
CA TRP A 35 10.84 -30.22 -22.67
C TRP A 35 11.53 -29.06 -21.93
N LYS A 36 10.86 -27.91 -21.88
CA LYS A 36 11.32 -26.76 -21.09
C LYS A 36 11.10 -27.07 -19.61
N ARG A 37 12.13 -26.91 -18.76
CA ARG A 37 11.93 -26.92 -17.30
C ARG A 37 10.94 -25.81 -16.94
N ALA A 38 9.93 -26.13 -16.14
CA ALA A 38 8.98 -25.13 -15.67
C ALA A 38 9.73 -24.08 -14.83
N CYS A 39 9.53 -22.80 -15.15
CA CYS A 39 10.06 -21.68 -14.39
C CYS A 39 8.89 -20.88 -13.82
N PRO A 40 8.50 -21.13 -12.56
CA PRO A 40 7.36 -20.47 -11.93
C PRO A 40 7.48 -18.95 -11.89
N ASP A 41 8.69 -18.39 -11.80
CA ASP A 41 8.88 -16.93 -11.74
C ASP A 41 8.45 -16.22 -13.02
N ASN A 42 8.54 -16.92 -14.15
CA ASN A 42 8.16 -16.40 -15.46
C ASN A 42 6.68 -16.65 -15.79
N TRP A 43 5.93 -17.34 -14.92
CA TRP A 43 4.49 -17.49 -15.12
C TRP A 43 3.81 -16.12 -15.09
N LYS A 44 2.97 -15.85 -16.10
CA LYS A 44 2.26 -14.56 -16.25
C LYS A 44 1.57 -14.12 -14.94
N CYS A 45 0.99 -15.06 -14.20
CA CYS A 45 0.35 -14.79 -12.91
C CYS A 45 1.34 -14.38 -11.82
N ASN A 46 2.52 -15.02 -11.74
CA ASN A 46 3.55 -14.73 -10.76
C ASN A 46 4.28 -13.43 -11.08
N VAL A 47 4.59 -13.19 -12.36
CA VAL A 47 5.11 -11.90 -12.83
C VAL A 47 4.15 -10.76 -12.48
N ALA A 48 2.86 -10.91 -12.75
CA ALA A 48 1.86 -9.89 -12.42
C ALA A 48 1.71 -9.68 -10.90
N LYS A 49 1.71 -10.76 -10.10
CA LYS A 49 1.69 -10.68 -8.63
C LYS A 49 2.92 -9.93 -8.10
N ARG A 50 4.11 -10.26 -8.62
CA ARG A 50 5.37 -9.61 -8.23
C ARG A 50 5.36 -8.13 -8.58
N LYS A 51 5.05 -7.77 -9.83
CA LYS A 51 4.95 -6.37 -10.27
C LYS A 51 3.94 -5.59 -9.43
N ARG A 52 2.77 -6.16 -9.12
CA ARG A 52 1.78 -5.54 -8.21
C ARG A 52 2.32 -5.29 -6.81
N SER A 53 3.05 -6.25 -6.24
CA SER A 53 3.66 -6.14 -4.91
C SER A 53 4.77 -5.08 -4.87
N GLU A 54 5.50 -4.93 -5.96
CA GLU A 54 6.60 -3.97 -6.13
C GLU A 54 6.10 -2.58 -6.58
N GLY A 55 4.81 -2.42 -6.84
CA GLY A 55 4.23 -1.15 -7.30
C GLY A 55 4.46 -0.82 -8.78
N TYR A 56 4.99 -1.76 -9.57
CA TYR A 56 5.20 -1.60 -11.02
C TYR A 56 3.91 -1.75 -11.83
N PRO A 57 3.87 -1.20 -13.06
CA PRO A 57 2.74 -1.43 -13.94
C PRO A 57 2.63 -2.91 -14.29
N TYR A 58 1.41 -3.43 -14.34
CA TYR A 58 1.18 -4.84 -14.63
C TYR A 58 -0.12 -5.05 -15.39
N ILE A 59 -0.22 -6.17 -16.12
CA ILE A 59 -1.42 -6.52 -16.87
C ILE A 59 -2.33 -7.35 -15.97
N SER A 60 -3.56 -6.89 -15.79
CA SER A 60 -4.63 -7.62 -15.13
C SER A 60 -5.63 -8.17 -16.16
N LYS A 61 -6.55 -9.03 -15.72
CA LYS A 61 -7.68 -9.47 -16.57
C LYS A 61 -8.54 -8.29 -17.08
N ARG A 62 -8.53 -7.16 -16.36
CA ARG A 62 -9.29 -5.94 -16.69
C ARG A 62 -8.49 -4.94 -17.54
N GLY A 63 -7.24 -5.29 -17.91
CA GLY A 63 -6.35 -4.41 -18.68
C GLY A 63 -5.07 -4.01 -17.92
N SER A 64 -4.36 -3.05 -18.50
CA SER A 64 -3.10 -2.50 -17.98
C SER A 64 -3.36 -1.68 -16.71
N MET A 65 -2.64 -2.01 -15.64
CA MET A 65 -2.68 -1.29 -14.38
C MET A 65 -1.47 -0.35 -14.31
N PRO A 66 -1.68 0.93 -13.94
CA PRO A 66 -0.60 1.89 -13.85
C PRO A 66 0.36 1.53 -12.71
N PRO A 67 1.59 2.07 -12.73
CA PRO A 67 2.46 2.03 -11.56
C PRO A 67 1.76 2.70 -10.38
N LYS A 68 2.08 2.23 -9.18
CA LYS A 68 1.82 3.00 -7.98
C LYS A 68 2.88 4.11 -7.97
N ILE A 69 2.45 5.35 -7.76
CA ILE A 69 3.31 6.54 -7.71
C ILE A 69 2.71 7.45 -6.63
N PRO A 70 3.53 8.22 -5.87
CA PRO A 70 3.00 9.25 -4.99
C PRO A 70 2.09 10.20 -5.76
N LYS A 71 0.83 10.31 -5.34
CA LYS A 71 -0.06 11.33 -5.91
C LYS A 71 0.46 12.71 -5.54
N LYS A 72 0.49 13.63 -6.50
CA LYS A 72 0.63 15.05 -6.22
C LYS A 72 -0.57 15.47 -5.37
N VAL A 73 -0.30 16.15 -4.25
CA VAL A 73 -1.34 16.61 -3.31
C VAL A 73 -1.07 18.06 -3.04
N ASP A 74 -2.09 18.89 -3.25
CA ASP A 74 -2.00 20.32 -2.96
C ASP A 74 -2.12 20.53 -1.45
N CYS A 75 -1.00 20.86 -0.81
CA CYS A 75 -0.90 20.97 0.65
C CYS A 75 -1.19 22.39 1.17
N SER A 76 -1.69 23.30 0.32
CA SER A 76 -1.84 24.72 0.65
C SER A 76 -2.72 24.99 1.89
N LYS A 77 -3.79 24.21 2.08
CA LYS A 77 -4.69 24.29 3.25
C LYS A 77 -4.61 23.05 4.15
N CYS A 78 -3.43 22.45 4.29
CA CYS A 78 -3.28 21.20 5.04
C CYS A 78 -3.25 21.43 6.56
N ARG A 79 -4.16 20.79 7.30
CA ARG A 79 -4.20 20.77 8.77
C ARG A 79 -2.87 20.36 9.41
N PHE A 80 -2.16 19.42 8.80
CA PHE A 80 -0.92 18.86 9.33
C PHE A 80 0.35 19.50 8.75
N LYS A 81 0.20 20.54 7.91
CA LYS A 81 1.31 21.25 7.26
C LYS A 81 2.35 20.29 6.65
N CYS A 82 1.88 19.25 5.93
CA CYS A 82 2.74 18.15 5.50
C CYS A 82 3.95 18.62 4.67
N SER A 83 3.81 19.66 3.84
CA SER A 83 4.91 20.22 3.05
C SER A 83 6.05 20.86 3.87
N LEU A 84 5.82 21.20 5.14
CA LEU A 84 6.88 21.68 6.02
C LEU A 84 7.62 20.52 6.71
N ASN A 85 6.95 19.36 6.84
CA ASN A 85 7.48 18.21 7.56
C ASN A 85 8.10 17.16 6.64
N PHE A 86 7.65 17.09 5.39
CA PHE A 86 8.12 16.16 4.38
C PHE A 86 8.30 16.88 3.07
N ASP A 87 9.52 16.85 2.55
CA ASP A 87 9.78 17.33 1.22
C ASP A 87 9.27 16.33 0.16
N LEU A 88 9.15 16.78 -1.09
CA LEU A 88 8.77 15.93 -2.21
C LEU A 88 9.76 14.77 -2.40
N VAL A 89 11.05 15.04 -2.22
CA VAL A 89 12.13 14.03 -2.30
C VAL A 89 11.96 12.95 -1.24
N ASP A 90 11.62 13.34 -0.01
CA ASP A 90 11.40 12.41 1.09
C ASP A 90 10.20 11.51 0.81
N ARG A 91 9.15 12.09 0.24
CA ARG A 91 7.94 11.36 -0.14
C ARG A 91 8.22 10.33 -1.23
N GLU A 92 9.02 10.67 -2.23
CA GLU A 92 9.45 9.71 -3.25
C GLU A 92 10.33 8.61 -2.66
N THR A 93 11.22 8.97 -1.73
CA THR A 93 12.13 8.03 -1.08
C THR A 93 11.35 7.03 -0.23
N LEU A 94 10.44 7.52 0.62
CA LEU A 94 9.54 6.67 1.41
C LEU A 94 8.73 5.73 0.51
N TYR A 95 8.28 6.24 -0.63
CA TYR A 95 7.54 5.46 -1.60
C TYR A 95 8.38 4.32 -2.20
N ARG A 96 9.60 4.62 -2.69
CA ARG A 96 10.51 3.61 -3.25
C ARG A 96 10.90 2.57 -2.21
N LEU A 97 11.23 2.99 -1.00
CA LEU A 97 11.55 2.11 0.12
C LEU A 97 10.37 1.19 0.45
N PHE A 98 9.16 1.75 0.55
CA PHE A 98 7.97 0.97 0.89
C PHE A 98 7.67 -0.11 -0.14
N TRP A 99 7.60 0.24 -1.42
CA TRP A 99 7.24 -0.72 -2.47
C TRP A 99 8.38 -1.66 -2.87
N GLY A 100 9.64 -1.27 -2.62
CA GLY A 100 10.80 -2.14 -2.79
C GLY A 100 10.89 -3.27 -1.75
N MET A 101 10.21 -3.14 -0.61
CA MET A 101 10.17 -4.19 0.42
C MET A 101 9.29 -5.38 0.02
N ASN A 102 9.56 -6.54 0.65
CA ASN A 102 8.68 -7.71 0.56
C ASN A 102 7.31 -7.44 1.20
N PHE A 103 6.26 -8.09 0.69
CA PHE A 103 4.87 -7.92 1.16
C PHE A 103 4.72 -8.07 2.69
N LYS A 104 5.42 -9.02 3.31
CA LYS A 104 5.40 -9.21 4.77
C LYS A 104 5.90 -7.96 5.50
N ARG A 105 7.04 -7.40 5.08
CA ARG A 105 7.60 -6.18 5.67
C ARG A 105 6.75 -4.95 5.40
N GLN A 106 6.11 -4.86 4.22
CA GLN A 106 5.13 -3.80 3.93
C GLN A 106 3.96 -3.85 4.93
N LYS A 107 3.42 -5.04 5.20
CA LYS A 107 2.36 -5.24 6.18
C LYS A 107 2.81 -4.86 7.59
N ASP A 108 3.97 -5.34 8.03
CA ASP A 108 4.52 -5.05 9.35
C ASP A 108 4.74 -3.55 9.55
N PHE A 109 5.24 -2.86 8.51
CA PHE A 109 5.40 -1.40 8.52
C PHE A 109 4.07 -0.68 8.75
N ILE A 110 3.00 -1.08 8.04
CA ILE A 110 1.68 -0.47 8.23
C ILE A 110 1.18 -0.72 9.64
N LEU A 111 1.23 -1.98 10.11
CA LEU A 111 0.73 -2.35 11.45
C LEU A 111 1.47 -1.61 12.57
N LYS A 112 2.78 -1.38 12.42
CA LYS A 112 3.57 -0.63 13.40
C LYS A 112 3.18 0.85 13.49
N ASN A 113 2.73 1.45 12.38
CA ASN A 113 2.46 2.88 12.28
C ASN A 113 0.98 3.25 12.36
N VAL A 114 0.08 2.27 12.39
CA VAL A 114 -1.38 2.49 12.51
C VAL A 114 -1.82 2.17 13.94
N LYS A 115 -2.54 3.11 14.56
CA LYS A 115 -3.21 2.87 15.84
C LYS A 115 -4.59 2.28 15.58
N ALA A 116 -4.84 1.09 16.10
CA ALA A 116 -6.17 0.50 16.08
C ALA A 116 -7.06 1.25 17.09
N THR A 117 -8.07 1.96 16.58
CA THR A 117 -9.15 2.51 17.40
C THR A 117 -10.34 1.57 17.34
N THR A 118 -10.87 1.18 18.50
CA THR A 118 -12.15 0.49 18.55
C THR A 118 -13.23 1.41 17.98
N PRO A 119 -14.09 0.93 17.08
CA PRO A 119 -15.17 1.76 16.56
C PRO A 119 -16.06 2.13 17.75
N ALA A 120 -16.25 3.44 17.98
CA ALA A 120 -17.25 3.89 18.94
C ALA A 120 -18.59 3.30 18.51
N ARG A 121 -19.22 2.47 19.36
CA ARG A 121 -20.60 2.06 19.13
C ARG A 121 -21.39 3.36 19.04
N LYS A 122 -22.04 3.61 17.89
CA LYS A 122 -23.05 4.67 17.81
C LYS A 122 -24.01 4.39 18.94
N SER A 123 -24.08 5.28 19.93
CA SER A 123 -25.08 5.11 20.98
C SER A 123 -26.43 5.06 20.27
N LYS A 124 -27.24 4.06 20.60
CA LYS A 124 -28.68 4.19 20.44
C LYS A 124 -29.10 5.23 21.47
N THR A 125 -28.74 6.50 21.28
CA THR A 125 -29.58 7.54 21.86
C THR A 125 -30.99 7.19 21.42
N ALA A 126 -31.92 7.15 22.36
CA ALA A 126 -33.31 6.82 22.12
C ALA A 126 -33.95 7.91 21.24
N VAL A 127 -33.51 8.00 19.98
CA VAL A 127 -34.22 8.71 18.94
C VAL A 127 -35.47 7.88 18.76
N LYS A 128 -36.59 8.41 19.25
CA LYS A 128 -37.93 7.85 19.12
C LYS A 128 -38.05 7.21 17.72
N PRO A 129 -38.51 5.96 17.59
CA PRO A 129 -38.69 5.38 16.28
C PRO A 129 -39.51 6.35 15.44
N LYS A 130 -38.97 6.73 14.28
CA LYS A 130 -39.63 7.63 13.34
C LYS A 130 -40.99 7.01 13.06
N SER A 131 -42.06 7.67 13.54
CA SER A 131 -43.44 7.22 13.42
C SER A 131 -43.67 6.64 12.02
N GLN A 132 -43.96 5.34 11.97
CA GLN A 132 -44.15 4.60 10.74
C GLN A 132 -45.53 4.99 10.17
N TRP A 133 -45.58 6.09 9.42
CA TRP A 133 -46.79 6.64 8.79
C TRP A 133 -47.41 5.76 7.68
N ARG A 134 -46.98 4.51 7.52
CA ARG A 134 -47.55 3.55 6.56
C ARG A 134 -48.27 2.46 7.32
N LYS A 135 -49.49 2.76 7.78
CA LYS A 135 -50.50 1.72 8.07
C LYS A 135 -51.05 1.29 6.71
N PHE A 136 -50.77 0.06 6.30
CA PHE A 136 -51.48 -0.55 5.18
C PHE A 136 -52.84 -0.99 5.71
N PHE A 137 -53.91 -0.30 5.32
CA PHE A 137 -55.26 -0.86 5.46
C PHE A 137 -55.46 -1.82 4.29
N LEU A 138 -55.50 -3.12 4.58
CA LEU A 138 -56.01 -4.09 3.62
C LEU A 138 -57.51 -3.78 3.46
N SER A 139 -57.90 -3.34 2.27
CA SER A 139 -59.30 -3.19 1.89
C SER A 139 -59.93 -4.57 1.84
N THR A 140 -60.73 -4.90 2.85
CA THR A 140 -61.64 -6.04 2.77
C THR A 140 -62.76 -5.69 1.79
N LYS A 141 -63.01 -6.57 0.83
CA LYS A 141 -64.09 -6.46 -0.17
C LYS A 141 -65.46 -6.62 0.47
#